data_AF-A0A6B1AWE7-F1
#
_entry.id   AF-A0A6B1AWE7-F1
#
_cell.length_a   1.000
_cell.length_b   1.000
_cell.length_c   1.000
_cell.angle_alpha   90.00
_cell.angle_beta   90.00
_cell.angle_gamma   90.00
#
_symmetry.space_group_name_H-M   'P 1'
#
loop_
_entity.id
_entity.type
_entity.pdbx_description
1 polymer ?
#
loop_
_entity_poly.entity_id
_entity_poly.type
_entity_poly.pdbx_seq_one_letter_code
_entity_poly.pdbx_strand_id
1 'polypeptide(L)'
;MSAAKQVPVWGLVAGAAVALALGVYSLLHEPTGRDFVLWGFESAAAWKNALTLVVALLLVAQAVLSFKLAGMFGFRASTRRGLVDFRRLLATLAIGFSLPVAFHCVWVLGFGSDSLAISLHSILGCVAYGCVVAALWPDRGGRAHANGRRGPWALAVGATQYVVGVGAVAAVVMLFTLQGATPQADARQGQTAGPIDAERLYEEHCANCHASDGSGGLGTRLAGLVVARYPDPADQSAIVASGLNTMPAFAKVITPDEIAAITTYTRTAWE
;
A
#
# COMPACT_ATOMS: atom_id res chain seq x y z
N MET A 1 33.10 -34.33 1.30
CA MET A 1 32.80 -33.02 0.68
C MET A 1 31.43 -32.59 1.18
N SER A 2 31.37 -31.51 1.95
CA SER A 2 30.13 -31.01 2.56
C SER A 2 29.20 -30.55 1.44
N ALA A 3 28.05 -31.20 1.29
CA ALA A 3 27.01 -30.75 0.37
C ALA A 3 26.55 -29.37 0.85
N ALA A 4 27.10 -28.32 0.24
CA ALA A 4 26.65 -26.96 0.46
C ALA A 4 25.15 -26.96 0.23
N LYS A 5 24.39 -26.59 1.26
CA LYS A 5 22.95 -26.35 1.17
C LYS A 5 22.72 -25.39 0.00
N GLN A 6 22.29 -25.91 -1.14
CA GLN A 6 21.90 -25.06 -2.24
C GLN A 6 20.63 -24.35 -1.79
N VAL A 7 20.75 -23.06 -1.52
CA VAL A 7 19.60 -22.17 -1.44
C VAL A 7 18.82 -22.43 -2.73
N PRO A 8 17.50 -22.72 -2.69
CA PRO A 8 16.76 -23.06 -3.89
C PRO A 8 16.82 -21.88 -4.85
N VAL A 9 17.74 -21.95 -5.83
CA VAL A 9 18.05 -20.86 -6.77
C VAL A 9 16.77 -20.38 -7.44
N TRP A 10 15.85 -21.31 -7.72
CA TRP A 10 14.52 -21.03 -8.25
C TRP A 10 13.66 -20.12 -7.38
N GLY A 11 13.71 -20.26 -6.05
CA GLY A 11 12.98 -19.38 -5.13
C GLY A 11 13.53 -17.96 -5.16
N LEU A 12 14.85 -17.80 -5.18
CA LEU A 12 15.50 -16.48 -5.30
C LEU A 12 15.20 -15.83 -6.66
N VAL A 13 15.27 -16.61 -7.74
CA VAL A 13 14.95 -16.13 -9.10
C VAL A 13 13.49 -15.71 -9.19
N ALA A 14 12.55 -16.51 -8.66
CA ALA A 14 11.13 -16.17 -8.64
C ALA A 14 10.87 -14.91 -7.81
N GLY A 15 11.51 -14.78 -6.64
CA GLY A 15 11.41 -13.59 -5.81
C GLY A 15 11.94 -12.33 -6.50
N ALA A 16 13.11 -12.42 -7.13
CA ALA A 16 13.70 -11.32 -7.89
C ALA A 16 12.82 -10.93 -9.08
N ALA A 17 12.27 -11.91 -9.81
CA ALA A 17 11.36 -11.66 -10.92
C ALA A 17 10.09 -10.92 -10.47
N VAL A 18 9.50 -11.29 -9.33
CA VAL A 18 8.32 -10.60 -8.78
C VAL A 18 8.67 -9.18 -8.31
N ALA A 19 9.79 -8.99 -7.61
CA ALA A 19 10.22 -7.65 -7.21
C ALA A 19 10.42 -6.71 -8.41
N LEU A 20 11.06 -7.20 -9.47
CA LEU A 20 11.24 -6.46 -10.71
C LEU A 20 9.92 -6.19 -11.42
N ALA A 21 9.06 -7.20 -11.55
CA ALA A 21 7.75 -7.05 -12.19
C ALA A 21 6.88 -6.02 -11.46
N LEU A 22 6.85 -6.04 -10.13
CA LEU A 22 6.13 -5.05 -9.33
C LEU A 22 6.72 -3.65 -9.47
N GLY A 23 8.05 -3.52 -9.49
CA GLY A 23 8.73 -2.24 -9.68
C GLY A 23 8.44 -1.65 -11.07
N VAL A 24 8.59 -2.44 -12.12
CA VAL A 24 8.28 -2.03 -13.51
C VAL A 24 6.80 -1.70 -13.68
N TYR A 25 5.91 -2.54 -13.14
CA TYR A 25 4.48 -2.26 -13.17
C TYR A 25 4.17 -0.92 -12.50
N SER A 26 4.68 -0.69 -11.28
CA SER A 26 4.42 0.55 -10.52
C SER A 26 4.96 1.79 -11.23
N LEU A 27 6.03 1.66 -12.02
CA LEU A 27 6.63 2.75 -12.81
C LEU A 27 5.84 3.07 -14.09
N LEU A 28 5.21 2.07 -14.70
CA LEU A 28 4.50 2.21 -15.98
C LEU A 28 3.00 2.41 -15.81
N HIS A 29 2.45 2.05 -14.65
CA HIS A 29 1.04 2.19 -14.36
C HIS A 29 0.71 3.64 -13.99
N GLU A 30 -0.25 4.23 -14.70
CA GLU A 30 -0.82 5.50 -14.30
C GLU A 30 -1.63 5.32 -13.00
N PRO A 31 -1.26 6.01 -11.90
CA PRO A 31 -1.91 5.86 -10.62
C PRO A 31 -3.37 6.28 -10.72
N THR A 32 -4.26 5.40 -10.30
CA THR A 32 -5.71 5.63 -10.46
C THR A 32 -6.26 6.74 -9.57
N GLY A 33 -5.55 7.13 -8.50
CA GLY A 33 -6.00 8.17 -7.56
C GLY A 33 -7.28 7.81 -6.78
N ARG A 34 -7.81 6.59 -6.96
CA ARG A 34 -9.06 6.13 -6.33
C ARG A 34 -8.78 5.47 -4.98
N ASP A 35 -9.04 6.21 -3.90
CA ASP A 35 -9.03 5.66 -2.54
C ASP A 35 -10.21 4.69 -2.36
N PHE A 36 -9.94 3.39 -2.25
CA PHE A 36 -10.94 2.42 -1.83
C PHE A 36 -10.89 2.29 -0.30
N VAL A 37 -11.69 3.10 0.39
CA VAL A 37 -11.89 2.95 1.83
C VAL A 37 -12.77 1.73 2.07
N LEU A 38 -12.22 0.69 2.71
CA LEU A 38 -13.03 -0.44 3.18
C LEU A 38 -13.93 0.03 4.33
N TRP A 39 -15.17 -0.47 4.33
CA TRP A 39 -16.24 -0.18 5.29
C TRP A 39 -15.74 0.11 6.72
N GLY A 40 -16.01 1.31 7.22
CA GLY A 40 -15.83 1.67 8.64
C GLY A 40 -14.61 2.52 8.99
N PHE A 41 -13.78 2.94 8.03
CA PHE A 41 -12.67 3.87 8.26
C PHE A 41 -12.96 5.26 7.66
N GLU A 42 -12.43 6.32 8.29
CA GLU A 42 -12.64 7.71 7.84
C GLU A 42 -11.69 8.14 6.72
N SER A 43 -10.56 7.42 6.55
CA SER A 43 -9.58 7.70 5.50
C SER A 43 -8.82 6.44 5.07
N ALA A 44 -8.29 6.46 3.84
CA ALA A 44 -7.42 5.40 3.34
C ALA A 44 -6.14 5.26 4.19
N ALA A 45 -5.63 6.37 4.74
CA ALA A 45 -4.49 6.37 5.64
C ALA A 45 -4.80 5.64 6.96
N ALA A 46 -5.94 5.92 7.60
CA ALA A 46 -6.34 5.25 8.83
C ALA A 46 -6.49 3.73 8.64
N TRP A 47 -7.10 3.32 7.52
CA TRP A 47 -7.26 1.92 7.16
C TRP A 47 -5.91 1.21 6.94
N LYS A 48 -4.99 1.81 6.17
CA LYS A 48 -3.63 1.28 5.95
C LYS A 48 -2.87 1.15 7.26
N ASN A 49 -2.90 2.19 8.10
CA ASN A 49 -2.22 2.20 9.38
C ASN A 49 -2.72 1.06 10.28
N ALA A 50 -4.03 0.86 10.36
CA ALA A 50 -4.62 -0.24 11.13
C ALA A 50 -4.15 -1.61 10.65
N LEU A 51 -4.20 -1.88 9.34
CA LEU A 51 -3.72 -3.14 8.77
C LEU A 51 -2.23 -3.35 9.00
N THR A 52 -1.42 -2.30 8.87
CA THR A 52 0.03 -2.39 9.06
C THR A 52 0.41 -2.64 10.51
N LEU A 53 -0.35 -2.10 11.46
CA LEU A 53 -0.20 -2.40 12.88
C LEU A 53 -0.51 -3.87 13.17
N VAL A 54 -1.60 -4.40 12.60
CA VAL A 54 -1.93 -5.83 12.69
C VAL A 54 -0.80 -6.69 12.13
N VAL A 55 -0.29 -6.37 10.94
CA VAL A 55 0.86 -7.07 10.34
C VAL A 55 2.08 -7.00 11.24
N ALA A 56 2.44 -5.82 11.77
CA ALA A 56 3.57 -5.65 12.67
C ALA A 56 3.46 -6.52 13.94
N LEU A 57 2.28 -6.56 14.56
CA LEU A 57 2.01 -7.41 15.73
C LEU A 57 2.14 -8.91 15.40
N LEU A 58 1.63 -9.34 14.24
CA LEU A 58 1.78 -10.72 13.78
C LEU A 58 3.26 -11.08 13.58
N LEU A 59 4.04 -10.22 12.93
CA LEU A 59 5.47 -10.44 12.71
C LEU A 59 6.24 -10.49 14.04
N VAL A 60 5.91 -9.64 15.01
CA VAL A 60 6.49 -9.68 16.37
C VAL A 60 6.16 -11.01 17.05
N ALA A 61 4.91 -11.46 16.98
CA ALA A 61 4.50 -12.75 17.54
C ALA A 61 5.27 -13.92 16.90
N GLN A 62 5.50 -13.88 15.59
CA GLN A 62 6.32 -14.87 14.88
C GLN A 62 7.79 -14.85 15.29
N ALA A 63 8.37 -13.67 15.54
CA ALA A 63 9.74 -13.52 16.01
C ALA A 63 9.91 -14.12 17.41
N VAL A 64 8.99 -13.81 18.33
CA VAL A 64 8.94 -14.38 19.69
C VAL A 64 8.81 -15.90 19.63
N LEU A 65 7.93 -16.41 18.77
CA LEU A 65 7.70 -17.84 18.62
C LEU A 65 8.91 -18.57 18.03
N SER A 66 9.60 -17.94 17.07
CA SER A 66 10.83 -18.47 16.49
C SER A 66 11.96 -18.52 17.50
N PHE A 67 12.11 -17.48 18.33
CA PHE A 67 13.07 -17.46 19.43
C PHE A 67 12.79 -18.57 20.46
N LYS A 68 11.52 -18.71 20.89
CA LYS A 68 11.10 -19.80 21.78
C LYS A 68 11.39 -21.19 21.21
N LEU A 69 11.18 -21.39 19.90
CA LEU A 69 11.48 -22.65 19.21
C LEU A 69 12.98 -22.89 18.96
N ALA A 70 13.82 -21.85 18.97
CA ALA A 70 15.24 -21.89 18.62
C ALA A 70 16.15 -22.49 19.70
N GLY A 71 15.77 -22.50 20.98
CA GLY A 71 16.63 -23.18 21.96
C GLY A 71 16.28 -23.10 23.44
N MET A 72 15.23 -22.39 23.86
CA MET A 72 15.18 -21.97 25.27
C MET A 72 14.25 -22.80 26.19
N PHE A 73 13.33 -23.58 25.63
CA PHE A 73 12.37 -24.35 26.44
C PHE A 73 12.18 -25.78 25.92
N GLY A 74 12.23 -26.76 26.85
CA GLY A 74 11.96 -28.17 26.58
C GLY A 74 10.47 -28.43 26.35
N PHE A 75 9.95 -28.12 25.16
CA PHE A 75 8.57 -28.42 24.81
C PHE A 75 8.37 -29.91 24.47
N ARG A 76 7.25 -30.50 24.91
CA ARG A 76 6.77 -31.81 24.42
C ARG A 76 6.63 -31.78 22.89
N ALA A 77 6.84 -32.92 22.23
CA ALA A 77 6.81 -33.01 20.76
C ALA A 77 5.47 -32.58 20.14
N SER A 78 4.34 -32.85 20.80
CA SER A 78 3.02 -32.38 20.38
C SER A 78 2.91 -30.85 20.44
N THR A 79 3.31 -30.26 21.55
CA THR A 79 3.36 -28.80 21.77
C THR A 79 4.27 -28.13 20.73
N ARG A 80 5.45 -28.71 20.46
CA ARG A 80 6.37 -28.19 19.44
C ARG A 80 5.77 -28.19 18.03
N ARG A 81 5.03 -29.24 17.64
CA ARG A 81 4.32 -29.27 16.34
C ARG A 81 3.24 -28.20 16.27
N GLY A 82 2.40 -28.09 17.30
CA GLY A 82 1.36 -27.05 17.36
C GLY A 82 1.93 -25.62 17.29
N LEU A 83 3.06 -25.35 17.96
CA LEU A 83 3.75 -24.05 17.86
C LEU A 83 4.29 -23.79 16.45
N VAL A 84 4.77 -24.80 15.73
CA VAL A 84 5.23 -24.63 14.34
C VAL A 84 4.06 -24.34 13.40
N ASP A 85 2.94 -25.05 13.56
CA ASP A 85 1.73 -24.83 12.75
C ASP A 85 1.11 -23.47 13.04
N PHE A 86 1.04 -23.08 14.32
CA PHE A 86 0.58 -21.76 14.72
C PHE A 86 1.47 -20.64 14.13
N ARG A 87 2.79 -20.82 14.12
CA ARG A 87 3.71 -19.88 13.47
C ARG A 87 3.44 -19.72 11.97
N ARG A 88 3.08 -20.80 11.28
CA ARG A 88 2.73 -20.78 9.84
C ARG A 88 1.39 -20.09 9.61
N LEU A 89 0.41 -20.31 10.49
CA LEU A 89 -0.86 -19.58 10.45
C LEU A 89 -0.64 -18.07 10.59
N LEU A 90 0.15 -17.65 11.59
CA LEU A 90 0.49 -16.23 11.77
C LEU A 90 1.20 -15.65 10.54
N ALA A 91 2.07 -16.43 9.89
CA ALA A 91 2.72 -16.02 8.64
C ALA A 91 1.71 -15.78 7.51
N THR A 92 0.78 -16.72 7.37
CA THR A 92 -0.25 -16.67 6.34
C THR A 92 -1.18 -15.49 6.56
N LEU A 93 -1.58 -15.24 7.81
CA LEU A 93 -2.39 -14.08 8.19
C LEU A 93 -1.64 -12.78 7.93
N ALA A 94 -0.35 -12.68 8.28
CA ALA A 94 0.45 -11.49 8.03
C ALA A 94 0.52 -11.15 6.53
N ILE A 95 0.73 -12.16 5.67
CA ILE A 95 0.68 -11.99 4.22
C ILE A 95 -0.72 -11.52 3.80
N GLY A 96 -1.78 -12.20 4.26
CA GLY A 96 -3.17 -11.86 3.94
C GLY A 96 -3.54 -10.42 4.27
N PHE A 97 -3.19 -9.93 5.47
CA PHE A 97 -3.46 -8.54 5.87
C PHE A 97 -2.56 -7.51 5.17
N SER A 98 -1.37 -7.91 4.70
CA SER A 98 -0.48 -7.02 3.94
C SER A 98 -0.90 -6.84 2.47
N LEU A 99 -1.65 -7.79 1.91
CA LEU A 99 -2.05 -7.77 0.49
C LEU A 99 -2.90 -6.54 0.12
N PRO A 100 -3.97 -6.19 0.85
CA PRO A 100 -4.76 -4.99 0.55
C PRO A 100 -3.93 -3.71 0.61
N VAL A 101 -3.01 -3.62 1.58
CA VAL A 101 -2.11 -2.46 1.74
C VAL A 101 -1.20 -2.33 0.52
N ALA A 102 -0.56 -3.43 0.10
CA ALA A 102 0.33 -3.42 -1.04
C ALA A 102 -0.38 -3.18 -2.36
N PHE A 103 -1.58 -3.76 -2.53
CA PHE A 103 -2.43 -3.48 -3.68
C PHE A 103 -2.75 -1.97 -3.75
N HIS A 104 -3.12 -1.35 -2.63
CA HIS A 104 -3.34 0.09 -2.62
C HIS A 104 -2.08 0.89 -2.95
N CYS A 105 -0.90 0.50 -2.45
CA CYS A 105 0.34 1.21 -2.77
C CYS A 105 0.69 1.11 -4.27
N VAL A 106 0.60 -0.09 -4.84
CA VAL A 106 1.00 -0.35 -6.23
C VAL A 106 -0.02 0.16 -7.26
N TRP A 107 -1.32 0.04 -6.96
CA TRP A 107 -2.39 0.35 -7.92
C TRP A 107 -2.96 1.77 -7.80
N VAL A 108 -2.99 2.33 -6.58
CA VAL A 108 -3.56 3.68 -6.38
C VAL A 108 -2.48 4.75 -6.45
N LEU A 109 -1.31 4.50 -5.84
CA LEU A 109 -0.24 5.50 -5.72
C LEU A 109 0.86 5.36 -6.77
N GLY A 110 1.12 4.14 -7.25
CA GLY A 110 2.21 3.86 -8.20
C GLY A 110 3.60 4.02 -7.57
N PHE A 111 4.62 4.21 -8.40
CA PHE A 111 6.00 4.44 -7.95
C PHE A 111 6.27 5.93 -7.75
N GLY A 112 6.56 6.36 -6.52
CA GLY A 112 6.89 7.76 -6.24
C GLY A 112 8.40 8.01 -6.12
N SER A 113 8.88 9.09 -6.74
CA SER A 113 10.29 9.53 -6.69
C SER A 113 10.50 10.92 -6.11
N ASP A 114 9.45 11.55 -5.59
CA ASP A 114 9.48 12.97 -5.18
C ASP A 114 10.35 13.24 -3.94
N SER A 115 10.59 12.21 -3.14
CA SER A 115 11.53 12.29 -2.03
C SER A 115 12.26 10.97 -1.82
N LEU A 116 13.39 11.03 -1.12
CA LEU A 116 14.16 9.84 -0.74
C LEU A 116 13.30 8.85 0.06
N ALA A 117 12.44 9.34 0.96
CA ALA A 117 11.56 8.50 1.76
C ALA A 117 10.54 7.75 0.90
N ILE A 118 9.92 8.42 -0.06
CA ILE A 118 8.94 7.82 -0.98
C ILE A 118 9.63 6.83 -1.92
N SER A 119 10.82 7.18 -2.41
CA SER A 119 11.64 6.30 -3.25
C SER A 119 12.05 5.03 -2.51
N LEU A 120 12.51 5.16 -1.26
CA LEU A 120 12.86 4.02 -0.41
C LEU A 120 11.63 3.17 -0.10
N HIS A 121 10.46 3.76 0.16
CA HIS A 121 9.23 3.00 0.37
C HIS A 121 8.88 2.14 -0.84
N SER A 122 8.92 2.73 -2.04
CA SER A 122 8.59 2.04 -3.29
C SER A 122 9.56 0.88 -3.58
N ILE A 123 10.86 1.11 -3.40
CA ILE A 123 11.90 0.08 -3.60
C ILE A 123 11.78 -1.03 -2.53
N LEU A 124 11.72 -0.67 -1.25
CA LEU A 124 11.65 -1.62 -0.14
C LEU A 124 10.38 -2.46 -0.20
N GLY A 125 9.25 -1.88 -0.60
CA GLY A 125 7.99 -2.61 -0.80
C GLY A 125 8.10 -3.70 -1.86
N CYS A 126 8.67 -3.38 -3.03
CA CYS A 126 8.88 -4.35 -4.10
C CYS A 126 9.82 -5.49 -3.69
N VAL A 127 10.94 -5.14 -3.03
CA VAL A 127 11.91 -6.13 -2.52
C VAL A 127 11.28 -7.02 -1.44
N ALA A 128 10.51 -6.45 -0.51
CA ALA A 128 9.84 -7.22 0.54
C ALA A 128 8.88 -8.28 -0.03
N TYR A 129 8.08 -7.92 -1.05
CA TYR A 129 7.21 -8.88 -1.72
C TYR A 129 7.98 -9.96 -2.51
N GLY A 130 9.10 -9.60 -3.13
CA GLY A 130 10.01 -10.59 -3.72
C GLY A 130 10.56 -11.58 -2.68
N CYS A 131 10.92 -11.11 -1.49
CA CYS A 131 11.36 -11.97 -0.38
C CYS A 131 10.25 -12.90 0.12
N VAL A 132 8.99 -12.43 0.17
CA VAL A 132 7.84 -13.28 0.51
C VAL A 132 7.70 -14.42 -0.49
N VAL A 133 7.78 -14.13 -1.79
CA VAL A 133 7.71 -15.15 -2.86
C VAL A 133 8.87 -16.14 -2.77
N ALA A 134 10.09 -15.65 -2.53
CA ALA A 134 11.25 -16.52 -2.33
C ALA A 134 11.06 -17.45 -1.12
N ALA A 135 10.44 -16.96 -0.04
CA ALA A 135 10.17 -17.73 1.17
C ALA A 135 9.02 -18.75 1.04
N LEU A 136 8.12 -18.58 0.06
CA LEU A 136 7.04 -19.52 -0.25
C LEU A 136 7.54 -20.74 -1.04
N TRP A 137 8.72 -20.65 -1.67
CA TRP A 137 9.22 -21.74 -2.49
C TRP A 137 9.48 -22.99 -1.63
N PRO A 138 8.95 -24.16 -2.00
CA PRO A 138 9.17 -25.38 -1.22
C PRO A 138 10.66 -25.72 -1.20
N ASP A 139 11.25 -25.72 0.00
CA ASP A 139 12.51 -26.43 0.24
C ASP A 139 12.27 -27.93 0.01
N ARG A 140 12.51 -28.40 -1.22
CA ARG A 140 12.55 -29.83 -1.54
C ARG A 140 13.76 -30.53 -0.91
N GLY A 141 14.70 -29.75 -0.34
CA GLY A 141 15.90 -30.23 0.31
C GLY A 141 15.84 -30.14 1.84
N GLY A 142 15.42 -31.22 2.49
CA GLY A 142 15.98 -31.58 3.80
C GLY A 142 15.04 -31.57 4.99
N ARG A 143 14.31 -32.68 5.16
CA ARG A 143 13.89 -33.19 6.47
C ARG A 143 15.12 -33.64 7.30
N ALA A 144 16.07 -32.75 7.57
CA ALA A 144 17.34 -33.05 8.24
C ALA A 144 17.48 -32.40 9.62
N HIS A 145 16.37 -32.29 10.37
CA HIS A 145 16.39 -31.86 11.77
C HIS A 145 15.74 -32.89 12.71
N ALA A 146 15.87 -34.17 12.38
CA ALA A 146 15.47 -35.27 13.26
C ALA A 146 16.56 -35.70 14.27
N ASN A 147 17.80 -35.19 14.17
CA ASN A 147 18.89 -35.62 15.06
C ASN A 147 19.45 -34.48 15.93
N GLY A 148 18.82 -34.28 17.09
CA GLY A 148 19.41 -34.00 18.42
C GLY A 148 20.46 -32.90 18.69
N ARG A 149 21.25 -32.39 17.74
CA ARG A 149 22.25 -31.33 18.01
C ARG A 149 22.14 -30.20 17.00
N ARG A 150 21.56 -29.07 17.46
CA ARG A 150 21.63 -27.81 16.72
C ARG A 150 23.06 -27.28 16.85
N GLY A 151 23.86 -27.45 15.80
CA GLY A 151 25.19 -26.84 15.74
C GLY A 151 25.09 -25.30 15.81
N PRO A 152 26.18 -24.61 16.17
CA PRO A 152 26.22 -23.15 16.28
C PRO A 152 25.74 -22.45 15.00
N TRP A 153 25.90 -23.08 13.83
CA TRP A 153 25.39 -22.60 12.55
C TRP A 153 23.85 -22.52 12.48
N ALA A 154 23.11 -23.41 13.16
CA ALA A 154 21.64 -23.38 13.16
C ALA A 154 21.09 -22.25 14.03
N LEU A 155 21.82 -21.89 15.09
CA LEU A 155 21.56 -20.69 15.89
C LEU A 155 21.93 -19.42 15.11
N ALA A 156 23.04 -19.43 14.36
CA ALA A 156 23.43 -18.31 13.51
C ALA A 156 22.44 -18.06 12.37
N VAL A 157 21.92 -19.11 11.72
CA VAL A 157 20.87 -18.98 10.68
C VAL A 157 19.55 -18.51 11.31
N GLY A 158 19.16 -19.04 12.47
CA GLY A 158 17.98 -18.57 13.20
C GLY A 158 18.11 -17.11 13.67
N ALA A 159 19.31 -16.71 14.12
CA ALA A 159 19.64 -15.34 14.49
C ALA A 159 19.67 -14.41 13.26
N THR A 160 20.15 -14.88 12.11
CA THR A 160 20.14 -14.12 10.85
C THR A 160 18.70 -13.93 10.36
N GLN A 161 17.87 -14.97 10.40
CA GLN A 161 16.44 -14.87 10.09
C GLN A 161 15.70 -13.96 11.08
N TYR A 162 16.11 -13.97 12.35
CA TYR A 162 15.59 -13.06 13.37
C TYR A 162 16.05 -11.61 13.14
N VAL A 163 17.31 -11.36 12.78
CA VAL A 163 17.85 -10.02 12.49
C VAL A 163 17.27 -9.45 11.20
N VAL A 164 17.09 -10.28 10.16
CA VAL A 164 16.41 -9.87 8.92
C VAL A 164 14.92 -9.67 9.17
N GLY A 165 14.28 -10.52 9.98
CA GLY A 165 12.88 -10.37 10.36
C GLY A 165 12.62 -9.13 11.22
N VAL A 166 13.46 -8.88 12.23
CA VAL A 166 13.41 -7.68 13.09
C VAL A 166 13.82 -6.44 12.31
N GLY A 167 14.80 -6.54 11.41
CA GLY A 167 15.20 -5.46 10.50
C GLY A 167 14.10 -5.12 9.49
N ALA A 168 13.37 -6.12 8.98
CA ALA A 168 12.21 -5.91 8.11
C ALA A 168 11.02 -5.34 8.89
N VAL A 169 10.76 -5.81 10.12
CA VAL A 169 9.74 -5.22 11.00
C VAL A 169 10.11 -3.80 11.39
N ALA A 170 11.37 -3.53 11.74
CA ALA A 170 11.86 -2.20 12.05
C ALA A 170 11.82 -1.30 10.82
N ALA A 171 12.17 -1.81 9.63
CA ALA A 171 12.05 -1.06 8.38
C ALA A 171 10.60 -0.76 8.04
N VAL A 172 9.68 -1.72 8.15
CA VAL A 172 8.23 -1.54 7.94
C VAL A 172 7.66 -0.55 8.97
N VAL A 173 7.96 -0.74 10.25
CA VAL A 173 7.54 0.19 11.32
C VAL A 173 8.12 1.57 11.06
N MET A 174 9.40 1.71 10.75
CA MET A 174 10.06 2.99 10.46
C MET A 174 9.53 3.62 9.16
N LEU A 175 9.06 2.84 8.19
CA LEU A 175 8.38 3.32 6.98
C LEU A 175 7.02 3.93 7.35
N PHE A 176 6.20 3.21 8.12
CA PHE A 176 4.84 3.63 8.49
C PHE A 176 4.81 4.69 9.59
N THR A 177 5.78 4.69 10.52
CA THR A 177 5.87 5.71 11.59
C THR A 177 6.55 6.98 11.13
N LEU A 178 7.48 6.95 10.16
CA LEU A 178 8.04 8.16 9.57
C LEU A 178 7.12 8.81 8.53
N GLN A 179 6.23 8.04 7.89
CA GLN A 179 5.11 8.61 7.11
C GLN A 179 4.09 9.35 7.98
N GLY A 180 4.04 9.06 9.29
CA GLY A 180 3.31 9.85 10.29
C GLY A 180 4.14 10.92 11.02
N ALA A 181 5.47 10.94 10.84
CA ALA A 181 6.38 11.91 11.48
C ALA A 181 6.83 13.03 10.52
N THR A 182 6.80 12.81 9.21
CA THR A 182 6.32 13.91 8.37
C THR A 182 4.86 14.10 8.77
N PRO A 183 4.44 15.34 9.10
CA PRO A 183 3.07 15.65 8.78
C PRO A 183 2.93 15.20 7.32
N GLN A 184 2.15 14.15 7.07
CA GLN A 184 1.20 14.27 5.99
C GLN A 184 0.38 15.47 6.48
N ALA A 185 0.91 16.66 6.19
CA ALA A 185 0.27 17.91 6.54
C ALA A 185 -1.13 17.66 6.05
N ASP A 186 -2.07 17.81 6.97
CA ASP A 186 -3.48 17.91 6.68
C ASP A 186 -3.62 18.77 5.41
N ALA A 187 -3.60 18.13 4.24
CA ALA A 187 -3.87 18.78 2.96
C ALA A 187 -5.38 19.00 2.83
N ARG A 188 -6.08 18.99 3.96
CA ARG A 188 -7.52 19.16 4.15
C ARG A 188 -7.84 19.84 5.47
N GLN A 189 -7.10 20.88 5.83
CA GLN A 189 -7.62 21.92 6.73
C GLN A 189 -6.86 23.24 6.51
N GLY A 190 -7.32 23.99 5.49
CA GLY A 190 -6.98 25.40 5.32
C GLY A 190 -5.81 25.72 4.39
N GLN A 191 -5.91 25.36 3.10
CA GLN A 191 -5.17 26.11 2.07
C GLN A 191 -5.95 27.37 1.70
N THR A 192 -5.74 28.43 2.47
CA THR A 192 -5.73 29.78 1.92
C THR A 192 -4.28 30.16 1.61
N ALA A 193 -4.02 30.55 0.36
CA ALA A 193 -2.77 31.14 -0.19
C ALA A 193 -1.75 30.23 -0.91
N GLY A 194 -2.22 29.32 -1.78
CA GLY A 194 -1.44 28.77 -2.91
C GLY A 194 -2.29 28.76 -4.20
N PRO A 195 -1.71 28.66 -5.41
CA PRO A 195 -2.50 28.49 -6.63
C PRO A 195 -3.27 27.17 -6.56
N ILE A 196 -4.59 27.22 -6.69
CA ILE A 196 -5.43 26.03 -6.73
C ILE A 196 -5.26 25.35 -8.10
N ASP A 197 -4.76 24.12 -8.08
CA ASP A 197 -4.62 23.27 -9.28
C ASP A 197 -5.98 22.65 -9.65
N ALA A 198 -6.77 23.42 -10.39
CA ALA A 198 -8.12 23.04 -10.77
C ALA A 198 -8.18 21.88 -11.78
N GLU A 199 -7.14 21.71 -12.60
CA GLU A 199 -7.03 20.62 -13.57
C GLU A 199 -6.85 19.28 -12.84
N ARG A 200 -5.90 19.21 -11.90
CA ARG A 200 -5.73 18.01 -11.05
C ARG A 200 -6.99 17.70 -10.25
N LEU A 201 -7.64 18.71 -9.67
CA LEU A 201 -8.89 18.52 -8.94
C LEU A 201 -10.01 17.97 -9.84
N TYR A 202 -10.08 18.42 -11.09
CA TYR A 202 -11.03 17.90 -12.07
C TYR A 202 -10.74 16.45 -12.42
N GLU A 203 -9.48 16.07 -12.64
CA GLU A 203 -9.07 14.68 -12.89
C GLU A 203 -9.42 13.76 -11.71
N GLU A 204 -9.16 14.21 -10.48
CA GLU A 204 -9.40 13.43 -9.26
C GLU A 204 -10.88 13.20 -8.96
N HIS A 205 -11.75 14.16 -9.29
CA HIS A 205 -13.13 14.16 -8.80
C HIS A 205 -14.21 14.12 -9.89
N CYS A 206 -13.91 14.54 -11.11
CA CYS A 206 -14.92 14.81 -12.14
C CYS A 206 -14.72 13.97 -13.41
N ALA A 207 -13.48 13.76 -13.85
CA ALA A 207 -13.15 13.12 -15.12
C ALA A 207 -13.67 11.67 -15.24
N ASN A 208 -13.82 10.95 -14.12
CA ASN A 208 -14.36 9.58 -14.12
C ASN A 208 -15.78 9.47 -14.72
N CYS A 209 -16.58 10.53 -14.63
CA CYS A 209 -17.91 10.57 -15.24
C CYS A 209 -17.96 11.51 -16.46
N HIS A 210 -17.24 12.63 -16.39
CA HIS A 210 -17.31 13.69 -17.40
C HIS A 210 -16.21 13.62 -18.48
N ALA A 211 -15.32 12.63 -18.41
CA ALA A 211 -14.10 12.47 -19.20
C ALA A 211 -13.07 13.59 -18.96
N SER A 212 -11.77 13.32 -19.15
CA SER A 212 -10.70 14.30 -18.97
C SER A 212 -10.82 15.49 -19.94
N ASP A 213 -11.29 15.21 -21.16
CA ASP A 213 -11.57 16.20 -22.20
C ASP A 213 -12.98 16.84 -22.09
N GLY A 214 -13.70 16.57 -21.00
CA GLY A 214 -15.06 17.06 -20.79
C GLY A 214 -16.09 16.53 -21.80
N SER A 215 -15.74 15.52 -22.61
CA SER A 215 -16.63 14.96 -23.64
C SER A 215 -17.85 14.23 -23.06
N GLY A 216 -17.79 13.85 -21.78
CA GLY A 216 -18.82 13.13 -21.06
C GLY A 216 -18.69 11.61 -21.14
N GLY A 217 -19.78 10.91 -20.81
CA GLY A 217 -19.86 9.45 -20.84
C GLY A 217 -20.94 8.98 -19.89
N LEU A 218 -20.53 8.56 -18.68
CA LEU A 218 -21.46 8.30 -17.57
C LEU A 218 -22.12 9.58 -17.08
N GLY A 219 -21.35 10.67 -17.02
CA GLY A 219 -21.81 12.03 -16.77
C GLY A 219 -22.09 12.76 -18.08
N THR A 220 -22.82 13.86 -17.99
CA THR A 220 -23.12 14.70 -19.14
C THR A 220 -21.86 15.37 -19.69
N ARG A 221 -21.84 15.67 -20.99
CA ARG A 221 -20.78 16.47 -21.59
C ARG A 221 -20.69 17.86 -20.94
N LEU A 222 -19.47 18.31 -20.65
CA LEU A 222 -19.18 19.65 -20.13
C LEU A 222 -18.54 20.54 -21.20
N ALA A 223 -17.65 19.98 -22.02
CA ALA A 223 -16.94 20.70 -23.07
C ALA A 223 -17.92 21.39 -24.03
N GLY A 224 -17.84 22.72 -24.08
CA GLY A 224 -18.67 23.60 -24.92
C GLY A 224 -20.13 23.76 -24.47
N LEU A 225 -20.54 23.18 -23.34
CA LEU A 225 -21.95 23.22 -22.89
C LEU A 225 -22.17 23.97 -21.58
N VAL A 226 -21.14 24.07 -20.73
CA VAL A 226 -21.29 24.62 -19.37
C VAL A 226 -21.79 26.06 -19.40
N VAL A 227 -21.14 26.96 -20.14
CA VAL A 227 -21.50 28.39 -20.18
C VAL A 227 -22.89 28.61 -20.79
N ALA A 228 -23.26 27.82 -21.80
CA ALA A 228 -24.57 27.91 -22.44
C ALA A 228 -25.70 27.40 -21.53
N ARG A 229 -25.44 26.35 -20.75
CA ARG A 229 -26.43 25.72 -19.84
C ARG A 229 -26.54 26.44 -18.51
N TYR A 230 -25.43 26.97 -18.01
CA TYR A 230 -25.29 27.68 -16.75
C TYR A 230 -24.57 29.02 -16.99
N PRO A 231 -25.31 30.05 -17.47
CA PRO A 231 -24.72 31.36 -17.73
C PRO A 231 -24.08 31.96 -16.49
N ASP A 232 -24.74 31.83 -15.34
CA ASP A 232 -24.21 32.23 -14.03
C ASP A 232 -23.30 31.12 -13.46
N PRO A 233 -22.01 31.40 -13.19
CA PRO A 233 -21.12 30.47 -12.51
C PRO A 233 -21.62 30.05 -11.12
N ALA A 234 -22.41 30.89 -10.45
CA ALA A 234 -22.99 30.57 -9.14
C ALA A 234 -23.90 29.35 -9.22
N ASP A 235 -24.73 29.24 -10.26
CA ASP A 235 -25.63 28.10 -10.46
C ASP A 235 -24.86 26.79 -10.66
N GLN A 236 -23.77 26.84 -11.44
CA GLN A 236 -22.89 25.71 -11.64
C GLN A 236 -22.20 25.31 -10.31
N SER A 237 -21.67 26.28 -9.57
CA SER A 237 -21.02 26.02 -8.28
C SER A 237 -21.97 25.41 -7.25
N ALA A 238 -23.25 25.82 -7.26
CA ALA A 238 -24.29 25.27 -6.40
C ALA A 238 -24.59 23.79 -6.73
N ILE A 239 -24.56 23.43 -8.01
CA ILE A 239 -24.69 22.03 -8.45
C ILE A 239 -23.48 21.20 -8.03
N VAL A 240 -22.26 21.72 -8.18
CA VAL A 240 -21.04 21.01 -7.72
C VAL A 240 -21.10 20.82 -6.20
N ALA A 241 -21.47 21.87 -5.45
CA ALA A 241 -21.58 21.81 -4.00
C ALA A 241 -22.66 20.81 -3.54
N SER A 242 -23.85 20.87 -4.13
CA SER A 242 -25.04 20.15 -3.64
C SER A 242 -25.30 18.81 -4.33
N GLY A 243 -24.64 18.55 -5.46
CA GLY A 243 -24.96 17.43 -6.35
C GLY A 243 -26.23 17.66 -7.17
N LEU A 244 -26.44 16.82 -8.18
CA LEU A 244 -27.64 16.84 -9.02
C LEU A 244 -27.92 15.44 -9.59
N ASN A 245 -29.13 14.91 -9.38
CA ASN A 245 -29.50 13.55 -9.77
C ASN A 245 -28.51 12.50 -9.22
N THR A 246 -27.78 11.83 -10.11
CA THR A 246 -26.75 10.85 -9.79
C THR A 246 -25.37 11.48 -9.54
N MET A 247 -25.19 12.77 -9.84
CA MET A 247 -23.96 13.50 -9.54
C MET A 247 -23.88 13.75 -8.02
N PRO A 248 -22.84 13.26 -7.32
CA PRO A 248 -22.71 13.40 -5.87
C PRO A 248 -22.46 14.85 -5.46
N ALA A 249 -22.74 15.15 -4.19
CA ALA A 249 -22.46 16.45 -3.59
C ALA A 249 -21.00 16.58 -3.15
N PHE A 250 -20.33 17.67 -3.52
CA PHE A 250 -18.91 17.87 -3.23
C PHE A 250 -18.61 18.86 -2.09
N ALA A 251 -19.62 19.54 -1.52
CA ALA A 251 -19.42 20.50 -0.43
C ALA A 251 -18.77 19.93 0.84
N LYS A 252 -18.80 18.60 1.01
CA LYS A 252 -18.12 17.88 2.11
C LYS A 252 -16.80 17.22 1.70
N VAL A 253 -16.46 17.29 0.41
CA VAL A 253 -15.31 16.59 -0.19
C VAL A 253 -14.19 17.57 -0.52
N ILE A 254 -14.54 18.75 -1.04
CA ILE A 254 -13.62 19.84 -1.41
C ILE A 254 -14.13 21.18 -0.85
N THR A 255 -13.22 22.14 -0.69
CA THR A 255 -13.48 23.46 -0.12
C THR A 255 -14.25 24.38 -1.08
N PRO A 256 -14.90 25.45 -0.58
CA PRO A 256 -15.58 26.43 -1.44
C PRO A 256 -14.66 27.06 -2.49
N ASP A 257 -13.41 27.35 -2.14
CA ASP A 257 -12.42 27.94 -3.05
C ASP A 257 -12.02 26.93 -4.16
N GLU A 258 -11.89 25.65 -3.83
CA GLU A 258 -11.66 24.58 -4.81
C GLU A 258 -12.86 24.38 -5.74
N ILE A 259 -14.09 24.46 -5.22
CA ILE A 259 -15.31 24.42 -6.04
C ILE A 259 -15.32 25.60 -7.03
N ALA A 260 -14.97 26.80 -6.57
CA ALA A 260 -14.88 27.97 -7.43
C ALA A 260 -13.80 27.80 -8.52
N ALA A 261 -12.65 27.23 -8.17
CA ALA A 261 -11.56 26.96 -9.09
C ALA A 261 -11.96 25.93 -10.18
N ILE A 262 -12.57 24.80 -9.80
CA ILE A 262 -13.07 23.79 -10.74
C ILE A 262 -14.18 24.36 -11.64
N THR A 263 -15.08 25.18 -11.07
CA THR A 263 -16.13 25.86 -11.83
C THR A 263 -15.51 26.75 -12.91
N THR A 264 -14.44 27.48 -12.58
CA THR A 264 -13.72 28.33 -13.55
C THR A 264 -13.00 27.48 -14.62
N TYR A 265 -12.32 26.42 -14.21
CA TYR A 265 -11.60 25.51 -15.09
C TYR A 265 -12.54 24.86 -16.12
N THR A 266 -13.63 24.24 -15.67
CA THR A 266 -14.60 23.56 -16.57
C THR A 266 -15.31 24.49 -17.56
N ARG A 267 -15.25 25.80 -17.34
CA ARG A 267 -15.78 26.81 -18.27
C ARG A 267 -14.80 27.23 -19.35
N THR A 268 -13.50 26.97 -19.16
CA THR A 268 -12.41 27.50 -20.01
C THR A 268 -11.46 26.41 -20.55
N ALA A 269 -11.46 25.21 -19.96
CA ALA A 269 -10.49 24.15 -20.26
C ALA A 269 -10.61 23.53 -21.67
N TRP A 270 -11.77 23.70 -22.33
CA TRP A 270 -12.07 23.03 -23.60
C TRP A 270 -12.77 23.97 -24.61
N GLU A 271 -12.47 25.26 -24.53
CA GLU A 271 -12.90 26.24 -25.54
C GLU A 271 -12.14 26.07 -26.87
#